data_AF-S4MTK7-F1
#
_entry.id   AF-S4MTK7-F1
#
_cell.length_a   1.000
_cell.length_b   1.000
_cell.length_c   1.000
_cell.angle_alpha   90.00
_cell.angle_beta   90.00
_cell.angle_gamma   90.00
#
_symmetry.space_group_name_H-M   'P 1'
#
loop_
_entity.id
_entity.type
_entity.pdbx_description
1 polymer ?
#
loop_
_entity_poly.entity_id
_entity_poly.type
_entity_poly.pdbx_seq_one_letter_code
_entity_poly.pdbx_strand_id
1 'polypeptide(L)'
;MDFMSSERPINPRFAEDVHFNLVAQGPPKYRTRTDKPVRYLTVVDKEGGQVLGYVWAGDEDDAAAWAPSQAAGGRALAEGGHWHARLQEAKERGLSPSAALSEMLSNPEGNRGRVLPGSLTDAPNADAVKALAKGE
;
A
#
# COMPACT_ATOMS: atom_id res chain seq x y z
N MET A 1 32.15 -9.19 -46.18
CA MET A 1 32.14 -8.59 -44.83
C MET A 1 30.68 -8.58 -44.45
N ASP A 2 30.20 -9.65 -43.82
CA ASP A 2 28.76 -9.93 -43.72
C ASP A 2 28.42 -10.14 -42.25
N PHE A 3 27.73 -9.15 -41.67
CA PHE A 3 27.25 -9.16 -40.29
C PHE A 3 26.09 -10.15 -40.19
N MET A 4 26.32 -11.33 -39.59
CA MET A 4 25.24 -12.23 -39.19
C MET A 4 24.48 -11.61 -38.02
N SER A 5 23.37 -10.94 -38.34
CA SER A 5 22.35 -10.49 -37.40
C SER A 5 21.89 -11.67 -36.55
N SER A 6 22.26 -11.68 -35.26
CA SER A 6 21.89 -12.72 -34.31
C SER A 6 20.53 -12.40 -33.71
N GLU A 7 19.46 -12.52 -34.50
CA GLU A 7 18.09 -12.38 -34.01
C GLU A 7 17.70 -13.63 -33.21
N ARG A 8 17.70 -13.51 -31.89
CA ARG A 8 17.28 -14.58 -30.97
C ARG A 8 15.78 -14.85 -31.20
N PRO A 9 15.37 -16.07 -31.57
CA PRO A 9 13.95 -16.37 -31.79
C PRO A 9 13.18 -16.18 -30.48
N ILE A 10 12.15 -15.33 -30.52
CA ILE A 10 11.22 -15.14 -29.39
C ILE A 10 10.48 -16.46 -29.20
N ASN A 11 10.55 -17.02 -27.99
CA ASN A 11 9.89 -18.29 -27.67
C ASN A 11 8.37 -18.12 -27.86
N PRO A 12 7.71 -18.93 -28.71
CA PRO A 12 6.34 -18.69 -29.16
C PRO A 12 5.31 -18.61 -28.03
N ARG A 13 5.62 -19.15 -26.84
CA ARG A 13 4.79 -19.01 -25.64
C ARG A 13 4.65 -17.58 -25.12
N PHE A 14 5.57 -16.67 -25.49
CA PHE A 14 5.49 -15.25 -25.17
C PHE A 14 4.91 -14.41 -26.31
N ALA A 15 4.62 -15.02 -27.46
CA ALA A 15 4.04 -14.34 -28.63
C ALA A 15 2.50 -14.49 -28.70
N GLU A 16 1.91 -15.24 -27.77
CA GLU A 16 0.47 -15.47 -27.67
C GLU A 16 -0.20 -14.34 -26.87
N ASP A 17 -1.38 -13.90 -27.32
CA ASP A 17 -2.16 -12.84 -26.66
C ASP A 17 -2.67 -13.33 -25.29
N VAL A 18 -2.12 -12.78 -24.21
CA VAL A 18 -2.49 -13.16 -22.84
C VAL A 18 -3.81 -12.52 -22.45
N HIS A 19 -4.90 -13.27 -22.63
CA HIS A 19 -6.22 -12.87 -22.18
C HIS A 19 -6.37 -13.08 -20.66
N PHE A 20 -6.46 -11.98 -19.90
CA PHE A 20 -6.78 -12.02 -18.47
C PHE A 20 -8.26 -12.34 -18.26
N ASN A 21 -8.56 -13.60 -17.94
CA ASN A 21 -9.90 -14.01 -17.53
C ASN A 21 -9.99 -14.03 -15.99
N LEU A 22 -10.70 -13.06 -15.40
CA LEU A 22 -10.92 -12.99 -13.96
C LEU A 22 -11.93 -14.08 -13.54
N VAL A 23 -11.43 -15.20 -13.03
CA VAL A 23 -12.24 -16.40 -12.71
C VAL A 23 -13.10 -16.23 -11.45
N ALA A 24 -12.68 -15.37 -10.51
CA ALA A 24 -13.44 -15.00 -9.32
C ALA A 24 -13.06 -13.58 -8.89
N GLN A 25 -14.00 -12.85 -8.28
CA GLN A 25 -13.64 -11.60 -7.62
C GLN A 25 -12.64 -11.92 -6.50
N GLY A 26 -11.48 -11.26 -6.52
CA GLY A 26 -10.44 -11.46 -5.52
C GLY A 26 -10.95 -11.14 -4.10
N PRO A 27 -10.16 -11.48 -3.07
CA PRO A 27 -10.54 -11.22 -1.68
C PRO A 27 -10.96 -9.76 -1.48
N PRO A 28 -11.92 -9.50 -0.58
CA PRO A 28 -12.47 -8.18 -0.39
C PRO A 28 -11.35 -7.24 0.06
N LYS A 29 -11.19 -6.15 -0.67
CA LYS A 29 -10.13 -5.16 -0.44
C LYS A 29 -10.73 -3.78 -0.47
N TYR A 30 -10.20 -2.88 0.35
CA TYR A 30 -10.56 -1.47 0.30
C TYR A 30 -10.14 -0.86 -1.04
N ARG A 31 -10.82 0.23 -1.42
CA ARG A 31 -10.37 1.06 -2.53
C ARG A 31 -9.00 1.67 -2.21
N THR A 32 -8.11 1.68 -3.20
CA THR A 32 -6.74 2.21 -3.03
C THR A 32 -6.59 3.65 -3.48
N ARG A 33 -7.69 4.29 -3.89
CA ARG A 33 -7.77 5.68 -4.33
C ARG A 33 -9.09 6.28 -3.88
N THR A 34 -9.06 7.55 -3.50
CA THR A 34 -10.24 8.37 -3.23
C THR A 34 -9.86 9.84 -3.31
N ASP A 35 -10.78 10.65 -3.82
CA ASP A 35 -10.72 12.11 -3.83
C ASP A 35 -11.39 12.73 -2.58
N LYS A 36 -11.91 11.88 -1.69
CA LYS A 36 -12.57 12.28 -0.44
C LYS A 36 -11.56 12.46 0.68
N PRO A 37 -11.89 13.24 1.72
CA PRO A 37 -11.08 13.36 2.91
C PRO A 37 -10.72 11.98 3.50
N VAL A 38 -9.45 11.82 3.85
CA VAL A 38 -8.93 10.60 4.47
C VAL A 38 -8.20 10.95 5.76
N ARG A 39 -8.14 10.00 6.69
CA ARG A 39 -7.23 10.07 7.84
C ARG A 39 -6.03 9.21 7.58
N TYR A 40 -4.87 9.63 8.07
CA TYR A 40 -3.64 8.86 7.94
C TYR A 40 -2.88 8.77 9.26
N LEU A 41 -2.06 7.74 9.34
CA LEU A 41 -1.15 7.44 10.43
C LEU A 41 0.27 7.37 9.87
N THR A 42 1.22 7.96 10.58
CA THR A 42 2.64 7.78 10.28
C THR A 42 3.11 6.46 10.86
N VAL A 43 3.76 5.64 10.04
CA VAL A 43 4.44 4.42 10.46
C VAL A 43 5.94 4.71 10.51
N VAL A 44 6.55 4.44 11.66
CA VAL A 44 7.95 4.64 11.92
C VAL A 44 8.66 3.33 12.23
N ASP A 45 9.95 3.28 11.94
CA ASP A 45 10.81 2.19 12.36
C ASP A 45 10.89 2.11 13.89
N LYS A 46 11.03 0.89 14.43
CA LYS A 46 11.08 0.65 15.88
C LYS A 46 12.38 1.13 16.52
N GLU A 47 13.50 0.98 15.80
CA GLU A 47 14.85 1.20 16.32
C GLU A 47 15.31 2.63 16.04
N GLY A 48 15.05 3.13 14.83
CA GLY A 48 15.55 4.45 14.39
C GLY A 48 14.52 5.58 14.41
N GLY A 49 13.23 5.28 14.61
CA GLY A 49 12.15 6.28 14.51
C GLY A 49 11.97 6.89 13.11
N GLN A 50 12.65 6.36 12.10
CA GLN A 50 12.56 6.83 10.72
C GLN A 50 11.16 6.58 10.17
N VAL A 51 10.58 7.54 9.46
CA VAL A 51 9.28 7.39 8.79
C VAL A 51 9.40 6.40 7.63
N LEU A 52 8.77 5.24 7.81
CA LEU A 52 8.70 4.18 6.80
C LEU A 52 7.57 4.43 5.80
N GLY A 53 6.54 5.18 6.18
CA GLY A 53 5.43 5.52 5.32
C GLY A 53 4.18 5.86 6.11
N TYR A 54 3.06 5.86 5.41
CA TYR A 54 1.78 6.29 5.95
C TYR A 54 0.70 5.27 5.61
N VAL A 55 -0.12 4.89 6.59
CA VAL A 55 -1.36 4.13 6.36
C VAL A 55 -2.49 5.13 6.37
N TRP A 56 -3.35 5.13 5.35
CA TRP A 56 -4.50 6.03 5.30
C TRP A 56 -5.81 5.27 5.07
N ALA A 57 -6.91 5.87 5.52
CA ALA A 57 -8.25 5.33 5.45
C ALA A 57 -9.29 6.46 5.29
N GLY A 58 -10.34 6.22 4.51
CA GLY A 58 -11.50 7.10 4.33
C GLY A 58 -12.78 6.29 4.21
N ASP A 59 -13.71 6.48 5.16
CA ASP A 59 -14.96 5.69 5.22
C ASP A 59 -15.98 6.08 4.15
N GLU A 60 -15.93 7.31 3.60
CA GLU A 60 -16.89 7.76 2.56
C GLU A 60 -16.89 6.86 1.33
N ASP A 61 -15.70 6.42 0.90
CA ASP A 61 -15.48 5.61 -0.30
C ASP A 61 -15.05 4.18 0.02
N ASP A 62 -15.04 3.79 1.30
CA ASP A 62 -14.48 2.51 1.74
C ASP A 62 -13.04 2.31 1.22
N ALA A 63 -12.22 3.35 1.38
CA ALA A 63 -10.88 3.42 0.82
C ALA A 63 -9.80 3.34 1.91
N ALA A 64 -8.78 2.53 1.71
CA ALA A 64 -7.62 2.48 2.59
C ALA A 64 -6.42 1.88 1.85
N ALA A 65 -5.23 2.43 2.08
CA ALA A 65 -4.00 1.87 1.54
C ALA A 65 -2.75 2.26 2.34
N TRP A 66 -1.68 1.54 2.04
CA TRP A 66 -0.32 1.89 2.43
C TRP A 66 0.32 2.83 1.39
N ALA A 67 0.93 3.91 1.89
CA ALA A 67 1.74 4.84 1.12
C ALA A 67 3.20 4.77 1.61
N PRO A 68 4.09 4.05 0.91
CA PRO A 68 5.49 3.91 1.33
C PRO A 68 6.22 5.25 1.23
N SER A 69 7.01 5.60 2.26
CA SER A 69 7.85 6.78 2.24
C SER A 69 9.03 6.57 1.29
N GLN A 70 9.22 7.49 0.34
CA GLN A 70 10.35 7.48 -0.59
C GLN A 70 11.67 7.69 0.15
N ALA A 71 11.66 8.46 1.26
CA ALA A 71 12.84 8.69 2.09
C ALA A 71 13.35 7.41 2.79
N ALA A 72 12.47 6.45 3.09
CA ALA A 72 12.84 5.15 3.66
C ALA A 72 13.14 4.07 2.60
N GLY A 73 12.92 4.37 1.32
CA GLY A 73 13.33 3.55 0.18
C GLY A 73 12.89 2.08 0.28
N GLY A 74 13.84 1.16 0.11
CA GLY A 74 13.56 -0.29 0.09
C GLY A 74 12.93 -0.83 1.39
N ARG A 75 13.16 -0.19 2.54
CA ARG A 75 12.53 -0.59 3.80
C ARG A 75 11.03 -0.32 3.79
N ALA A 76 10.61 0.86 3.31
CA ALA A 76 9.20 1.22 3.16
C ALA A 76 8.43 0.24 2.25
N LEU A 77 9.07 -0.22 1.18
CA LEU A 77 8.50 -1.18 0.24
C LEU A 77 8.40 -2.59 0.85
N ALA A 78 9.41 -3.04 1.59
CA ALA A 78 9.41 -4.33 2.26
C ALA A 78 8.31 -4.44 3.35
N GLU A 79 7.93 -3.31 3.96
CA GLU A 79 6.84 -3.22 4.92
C GLU A 79 5.45 -3.22 4.25
N GLY A 80 5.35 -2.83 2.98
CA GLY A 80 4.07 -2.68 2.30
C GLY A 80 3.24 -3.96 2.29
N GLY A 81 3.88 -5.12 2.09
CA GLY A 81 3.17 -6.41 2.13
C GLY A 81 2.49 -6.68 3.48
N HIS A 82 3.12 -6.29 4.59
CA HIS A 82 2.55 -6.45 5.92
C HIS A 82 1.33 -5.54 6.13
N TRP A 83 1.43 -4.27 5.75
CA TRP A 83 0.34 -3.31 5.89
C TRP A 83 -0.84 -3.62 4.97
N HIS A 84 -0.57 -4.05 3.74
CA HIS A 84 -1.61 -4.50 2.83
C HIS A 84 -2.34 -5.73 3.35
N ALA A 85 -1.62 -6.71 3.91
CA ALA A 85 -2.25 -7.89 4.52
C ALA A 85 -3.17 -7.50 5.67
N ARG A 86 -2.73 -6.64 6.60
CA ARG A 86 -3.58 -6.19 7.72
C ARG A 86 -4.84 -5.44 7.26
N LEU A 87 -4.73 -4.62 6.22
CA LEU A 87 -5.88 -3.95 5.62
C LEU A 87 -6.85 -4.97 5.00
N GLN A 88 -6.32 -5.97 4.30
CA GLN A 88 -7.14 -7.04 3.74
C GLN A 88 -7.84 -7.85 4.83
N GLU A 89 -7.14 -8.26 5.89
CA GLU A 89 -7.71 -9.00 7.02
C GLU A 89 -8.80 -8.19 7.76
N ALA A 90 -8.62 -6.87 7.87
CA ALA A 90 -9.65 -5.99 8.42
C ALA A 90 -10.88 -5.93 7.51
N LYS A 91 -10.68 -5.88 6.19
CA LYS A 91 -11.77 -5.86 5.22
C LYS A 91 -12.52 -7.19 5.17
N GLU A 92 -11.81 -8.31 5.28
CA GLU A 92 -12.40 -9.65 5.37
C GLU A 92 -13.27 -9.81 6.62
N ARG A 93 -12.92 -9.15 7.72
CA ARG A 93 -13.74 -9.06 8.93
C ARG A 93 -14.91 -8.07 8.82
N GLY A 94 -15.05 -7.37 7.70
CA GLY A 94 -16.09 -6.37 7.48
C GLY A 94 -15.90 -5.07 8.26
N LEU A 95 -14.68 -4.77 8.71
CA LEU A 95 -14.39 -3.51 9.39
C LEU A 95 -14.49 -2.33 8.40
N SER A 96 -14.85 -1.16 8.93
CA SER A 96 -14.74 0.08 8.17
C SER A 96 -13.27 0.50 8.09
N PRO A 97 -12.88 1.30 7.08
CA PRO A 97 -11.52 1.82 6.96
C PRO A 97 -11.02 2.51 8.23
N SER A 98 -11.82 3.38 8.87
CA SER A 98 -11.42 4.02 10.13
C SER A 98 -11.30 3.03 11.28
N ALA A 99 -12.19 2.04 11.38
CA ALA A 99 -12.11 1.02 12.41
C ALA A 99 -10.83 0.16 12.26
N ALA A 100 -10.48 -0.21 11.02
CA ALA A 100 -9.23 -0.88 10.70
C ALA A 100 -8.02 -0.04 11.11
N LEU A 101 -8.05 1.26 10.81
CA LEU A 101 -6.99 2.20 11.14
C LEU A 101 -6.84 2.39 12.66
N SER A 102 -7.94 2.50 13.41
CA SER A 102 -7.93 2.54 14.88
C SER A 102 -7.39 1.25 15.49
N GLU A 103 -7.76 0.09 14.95
CA GLU A 103 -7.23 -1.20 15.44
C GLU A 103 -5.72 -1.31 15.20
N MET A 104 -5.24 -0.86 14.04
CA MET A 104 -3.81 -0.83 13.75
C MET A 104 -3.03 0.11 14.68
N LEU A 105 -3.64 1.22 15.09
CA LEU A 105 -3.08 2.12 16.11
C LEU A 105 -3.04 1.45 17.50
N SER A 106 -4.10 0.72 17.87
CA SER A 106 -4.19 0.05 19.17
C SER A 106 -3.36 -1.23 19.29
N ASN A 107 -3.07 -1.91 18.17
CA ASN A 107 -2.37 -3.19 18.15
C ASN A 107 -1.07 -3.15 17.31
N PRO A 108 0.00 -2.49 17.81
CA PRO A 108 1.29 -2.40 17.13
C PRO A 108 2.10 -3.70 17.26
N GLU A 109 1.60 -4.81 16.71
CA GLU A 109 2.27 -6.11 16.82
C GLU A 109 3.38 -6.33 15.78
N GLY A 110 4.42 -7.06 16.20
CA GLY A 110 5.45 -7.65 15.34
C GLY A 110 6.85 -7.05 15.44
N ASN A 111 7.78 -7.54 14.63
CA ASN A 111 9.15 -6.99 14.46
C ASN A 111 9.22 -5.95 13.32
N ARG A 112 8.07 -5.37 12.98
CA ARG A 112 7.81 -4.51 11.81
C ARG A 112 7.65 -3.05 12.26
N GLY A 113 7.53 -2.12 11.30
CA GLY A 113 7.27 -0.71 11.59
C GLY A 113 6.08 -0.52 12.52
N ARG A 114 6.14 0.45 13.44
CA ARG A 114 5.05 0.76 14.38
C ARG A 114 4.34 2.03 13.96
N VAL A 115 3.04 2.11 14.21
CA VAL A 115 2.32 3.37 14.12
C VAL A 115 2.87 4.33 15.18
N LEU A 116 3.16 5.57 14.80
CA LEU A 116 3.54 6.63 15.72
C LEU A 116 2.29 7.08 16.50
N PRO A 117 2.24 6.90 17.84
CA PRO A 117 1.09 7.31 18.63
C PRO A 117 0.88 8.83 18.54
N GLY A 118 -0.38 9.25 18.40
CA GLY A 118 -0.73 10.66 18.22
C GLY A 118 -0.50 11.21 16.80
N SER A 119 -0.06 10.38 15.85
CA SER A 119 0.14 10.79 14.45
C SER A 119 -1.13 10.68 13.59
N LEU A 120 -2.31 10.55 14.20
CA LEU A 120 -3.55 10.53 13.46
C LEU A 120 -3.85 11.94 12.96
N THR A 121 -3.85 12.09 11.64
CA THR A 121 -4.04 13.40 10.99
C THR A 121 -5.01 13.27 9.81
N ASP A 122 -5.83 14.29 9.60
CA ASP A 122 -6.71 14.38 8.43
C ASP A 122 -5.96 14.95 7.22
N ALA A 123 -6.27 14.41 6.04
CA ALA A 123 -5.78 14.87 4.74
C ALA A 123 -6.97 15.07 3.79
N PRO A 124 -6.88 16.01 2.83
CA PRO A 124 -7.98 16.30 1.92
C PRO A 124 -8.32 15.13 0.99
N ASN A 125 -7.35 14.27 0.66
CA ASN A 125 -7.53 13.06 -0.14
C ASN A 125 -6.32 12.11 -0.06
N ALA A 126 -6.43 10.95 -0.70
CA ALA A 126 -5.36 9.96 -0.75
C ALA A 126 -4.09 10.44 -1.49
N ASP A 127 -4.21 11.36 -2.43
CA ASP A 127 -3.06 11.89 -3.18
C ASP A 127 -2.22 12.85 -2.36
N ALA A 128 -2.83 13.61 -1.45
CA ALA A 128 -2.09 14.40 -0.46
C ALA A 128 -1.21 13.52 0.44
N VAL A 129 -1.72 12.35 0.87
CA VAL A 129 -0.91 11.40 1.66
C VAL A 129 0.25 10.82 0.85
N LYS A 130 0.04 10.56 -0.45
CA LYS A 130 1.12 10.11 -1.34
C LYS A 130 2.16 11.20 -1.60
N ALA A 131 1.75 12.47 -1.69
CA ALA A 131 2.66 13.60 -1.82
C ALA A 131 3.56 13.71 -0.58
N LEU A 132 2.97 13.61 0.63
CA LEU A 132 3.73 13.53 1.88
C LEU A 132 4.71 12.34 1.89
N ALA A 133 4.29 11.19 1.38
CA ALA A 133 5.15 10.01 1.26
C ALA A 133 6.32 10.20 0.28
N LYS A 134 6.17 11.07 -0.73
CA LYS A 134 7.27 11.46 -1.63
C LYS A 134 8.17 12.54 -1.06
N GLY A 135 7.73 13.25 -0.02
CA GLY A 135 8.42 14.39 0.57
C GLY A 135 8.09 15.72 -0.12
N GLU A 136 6.90 15.82 -0.73
CA GLU A 136 6.36 17.05 -1.34
C GLU A 136 5.44 17.82 -0.40
#